data_AF-A0A930A678-F1
#
_entry.id   AF-A0A930A678-F1
#
_cell.length_a   1.000
_cell.length_b   1.000
_cell.length_c   1.000
_cell.angle_alpha   90.00
_cell.angle_beta   90.00
_cell.angle_gamma   90.00
#
_symmetry.space_group_name_H-M   'P 1'
#
loop_
_entity.id
_entity.type
_entity.pdbx_description
1 polymer ?
#
loop_
_entity_poly.entity_id
_entity_poly.type
_entity_poly.pdbx_seq_one_letter_code
_entity_poly.pdbx_strand_id
1 'polypeptide(L)'
;MKVNKKVLGTLNKCYALAQVEFDGKNYLACAAEKEDPCYLYDYEGNFIEKLWDGPGGVMSLEQYLNQTYPTLLATWKFYSPNNGADSKIVYYLRKDGEWQIHT
;
A
#
# COMPACT_ATOMS: atom_id res chain seq x y z
N MET A 1 8.01 -16.74 -24.58
CA MET A 1 8.13 -15.53 -23.73
C MET A 1 9.41 -15.67 -22.91
N LYS A 2 10.30 -14.68 -22.90
CA LYS A 2 11.43 -14.62 -21.97
C LYS A 2 11.02 -13.75 -20.78
N VAL A 3 10.99 -14.31 -19.58
CA VAL A 3 10.66 -13.59 -18.34
C VAL A 3 11.96 -13.35 -17.58
N ASN A 4 12.19 -12.11 -17.14
CA ASN A 4 13.31 -11.75 -16.26
C ASN A 4 12.77 -11.50 -14.85
N LYS A 5 13.36 -12.14 -13.84
CA LYS A 5 13.02 -11.91 -12.43
C LYS A 5 13.90 -10.77 -11.89
N LYS A 6 13.26 -9.71 -11.42
CA LYS A 6 13.90 -8.60 -10.68
C LYS A 6 13.42 -8.62 -9.23
N VAL A 7 14.34 -8.47 -8.28
CA VAL A 7 14.01 -8.22 -6.87
C VAL A 7 13.84 -6.70 -6.70
N LEU A 8 12.64 -6.27 -6.29
CA LEU A 8 12.32 -4.83 -6.14
C LEU A 8 12.74 -4.28 -4.77
N GLY A 9 12.75 -5.13 -3.74
CA GLY A 9 13.05 -4.73 -2.37
C GLY A 9 12.81 -5.87 -1.38
N THR A 10 12.87 -5.56 -0.10
CA THR A 10 12.57 -6.50 0.99
C THR A 10 11.59 -5.82 1.96
N LEU A 11 10.50 -6.53 2.27
CA LEU A 11 9.50 -6.10 3.24
C LEU A 11 9.15 -7.32 4.09
N ASN A 12 9.31 -7.20 5.41
CA ASN A 12 8.99 -8.27 6.33
C ASN A 12 7.49 -8.61 6.22
N LYS A 13 7.18 -9.88 5.99
CA LYS A 13 5.81 -10.37 5.80
C LYS A 13 4.99 -9.51 4.81
N CYS A 14 5.57 -9.17 3.66
CA CYS A 14 4.84 -8.57 2.53
C CYS A 14 3.62 -9.44 2.19
N TYR A 15 2.43 -8.86 2.30
CA TYR A 15 1.17 -9.62 2.25
C TYR A 15 0.18 -9.00 1.28
N ALA A 16 -0.18 -7.73 1.47
CA ALA A 16 -1.15 -7.05 0.62
C ALA A 16 -0.45 -6.29 -0.50
N LEU A 17 -0.89 -6.49 -1.73
CA LEU A 17 -0.42 -5.80 -2.92
C LEU A 17 -1.60 -5.12 -3.62
N ALA A 18 -1.40 -3.92 -4.14
CA ALA A 18 -2.42 -3.21 -4.92
C ALA A 18 -1.82 -2.55 -6.15
N GLN A 19 -2.56 -2.57 -7.26
CA GLN A 19 -2.29 -1.69 -8.39
C GLN A 19 -2.85 -0.30 -8.05
N VAL A 20 -2.04 0.72 -8.27
CA VAL A 20 -2.39 2.10 -7.96
C VAL A 20 -2.11 2.97 -9.17
N GLU A 21 -3.08 3.78 -9.58
CA GLU A 21 -2.95 4.72 -10.67
C GLU A 21 -3.12 6.16 -10.18
N PHE A 22 -2.14 7.02 -10.46
CA PHE A 22 -2.27 8.47 -10.31
C PHE A 22 -1.29 9.20 -11.22
N ASP A 23 -1.58 10.46 -11.54
CA ASP A 23 -0.75 11.30 -12.40
C ASP A 23 -0.39 10.63 -13.74
N GLY A 24 -1.32 9.82 -14.28
CA GLY A 24 -1.16 9.10 -15.55
C GLY A 24 -0.16 7.93 -15.52
N LYS A 25 0.23 7.45 -14.33
CA LYS A 25 1.20 6.38 -14.14
C LYS A 25 0.62 5.25 -13.28
N ASN A 26 1.12 4.04 -13.53
CA ASN A 26 0.79 2.84 -12.77
C ASN A 26 1.90 2.49 -11.78
N TYR A 27 1.46 2.06 -10.60
CA TYR A 27 2.32 1.72 -9.49
C TYR A 27 1.85 0.43 -8.82
N LEU A 28 2.76 -0.19 -8.07
CA LEU A 28 2.52 -1.35 -7.22
C LEU A 28 2.74 -0.92 -5.77
N ALA A 29 1.68 -0.89 -4.98
CA ALA A 29 1.76 -0.72 -3.54
C ALA A 29 1.96 -2.08 -2.88
N CYS A 30 2.87 -2.15 -1.90
CA CYS A 30 3.25 -3.36 -1.18
C CYS A 30 3.19 -3.09 0.32
N ALA A 31 2.32 -3.79 1.06
CA ALA A 31 2.14 -3.61 2.49
C ALA A 31 2.33 -4.91 3.27
N ALA A 32 2.74 -4.75 4.53
CA ALA A 32 3.06 -5.87 5.40
C ALA A 32 1.90 -6.30 6.31
N GLU A 33 1.90 -7.58 6.65
CA GLU A 33 1.03 -8.18 7.67
C GLU A 33 1.41 -7.77 9.11
N LYS A 34 2.64 -7.27 9.33
CA LYS A 34 3.17 -6.87 10.64
C LYS A 34 3.23 -5.34 10.76
N GLU A 35 3.98 -4.79 11.70
CA GLU A 35 4.06 -3.34 11.95
C GLU A 35 4.84 -2.56 10.87
N ASP A 36 5.31 -3.25 9.84
CA ASP A 36 6.16 -2.73 8.78
C ASP A 36 5.41 -1.78 7.81
N PRO A 37 6.14 -0.91 7.07
CA PRO A 37 5.58 0.12 6.22
C PRO A 37 4.84 -0.40 4.97
N CYS A 38 4.21 0.53 4.26
CA CYS A 38 3.79 0.32 2.87
C CYS A 38 4.68 1.08 1.88
N TYR A 39 5.19 0.36 0.89
CA TYR A 39 6.05 0.88 -0.17
C TYR A 39 5.30 0.99 -1.50
N LEU A 40 5.66 2.00 -2.29
CA LEU A 40 5.18 2.19 -3.64
C LEU A 40 6.33 2.01 -4.64
N TYR A 41 6.10 1.20 -5.67
CA TYR A 41 7.03 0.98 -6.77
C TYR A 41 6.37 1.33 -8.10
N ASP A 42 7.14 1.78 -9.09
CA ASP A 42 6.66 1.81 -10.48
C ASP A 42 6.80 0.43 -11.15
N TYR A 43 6.27 0.30 -12.37
CA TYR A 43 6.33 -0.95 -13.13
C TYR A 43 7.71 -1.24 -13.76
N GLU A 44 8.63 -0.28 -13.73
CA GLU A 44 10.05 -0.52 -14.03
C GLU A 44 10.79 -1.13 -12.82
N GLY A 45 10.13 -1.14 -11.66
CA GLY A 45 10.63 -1.69 -10.41
C GLY A 45 11.51 -0.72 -9.63
N ASN A 46 11.33 0.58 -9.83
CA ASN A 46 11.98 1.62 -9.03
C ASN A 46 11.13 1.90 -7.79
N PHE A 47 11.79 2.12 -6.65
CA PHE A 47 11.14 2.61 -5.45
C PHE A 47 10.72 4.08 -5.65
N ILE A 48 9.46 4.39 -5.39
CA ILE A 48 8.91 5.73 -5.55
C ILE A 48 8.85 6.44 -4.21
N GLU A 49 8.11 5.87 -3.27
CA GLU A 49 7.93 6.45 -1.96
C GLU A 49 7.45 5.40 -0.96
N LYS A 50 7.45 5.81 0.31
CA LYS A 50 6.78 5.09 1.38
C LYS A 50 5.44 5.77 1.62
N LEU A 51 4.35 5.06 1.42
CA LEU A 51 3.01 5.61 1.64
C LEU A 51 2.74 5.86 3.14
N TRP A 52 3.28 4.99 4.01
CA TRP A 52 3.29 5.18 5.45
C TRP A 52 4.36 4.34 6.15
N ASP A 53 4.84 4.82 7.30
CA ASP A 53 5.77 4.11 8.17
C ASP A 53 5.13 2.97 8.96
N GLY A 54 3.87 3.15 9.33
CA GLY A 54 3.09 2.21 10.12
C GLY A 54 1.83 2.89 10.66
N PRO A 55 0.95 2.15 11.33
CA PRO A 55 1.02 0.70 11.55
C PRO A 55 0.87 -0.08 10.23
N GLY A 56 1.26 -1.35 10.25
CA GLY A 56 0.88 -2.29 9.21
C GLY A 56 -0.34 -3.10 9.63
N GLY A 57 -0.25 -4.43 9.58
CA GLY A 57 -1.42 -5.30 9.79
C GLY A 57 -2.37 -5.21 8.61
N VAL A 58 -1.81 -5.05 7.41
CA VAL A 58 -2.55 -4.81 6.17
C VAL A 58 -2.91 -6.14 5.53
N MET A 59 -4.19 -6.48 5.62
CA MET A 59 -4.75 -7.70 5.02
C MET A 59 -5.46 -7.42 3.69
N SER A 60 -5.84 -6.16 3.46
CA SER A 60 -6.49 -5.71 2.23
C SER A 60 -6.00 -4.30 1.94
N LEU A 61 -5.61 -4.08 0.69
CA LEU A 61 -5.16 -2.79 0.17
C LEU A 61 -5.72 -2.69 -1.24
N GLU A 62 -6.49 -1.64 -1.51
CA GLU A 62 -7.11 -1.45 -2.82
C GLU A 62 -7.21 0.04 -3.15
N GLN A 63 -7.18 0.37 -4.43
CA GLN A 63 -7.49 1.72 -4.88
C GLN A 63 -9.00 1.92 -4.96
N TYR A 64 -9.51 2.97 -4.31
CA TYR A 64 -10.90 3.37 -4.47
C TYR A 64 -11.06 4.22 -5.74
N LEU A 65 -11.70 3.62 -6.74
CA LEU A 65 -11.86 4.21 -8.07
C LEU A 65 -12.91 5.32 -8.09
N ASN A 66 -12.87 6.15 -9.14
CA ASN A 66 -13.84 7.21 -9.44
C ASN A 66 -13.96 8.30 -8.35
N GLN A 67 -12.86 8.56 -7.65
CA GLN A 67 -12.77 9.64 -6.66
C GLN A 67 -12.17 10.91 -7.27
N THR A 68 -12.50 12.07 -6.69
CA THR A 68 -11.92 13.37 -7.09
C THR A 68 -10.39 13.38 -6.97
N TYR A 69 -9.87 12.67 -5.96
CA TYR A 69 -8.44 12.53 -5.70
C TYR A 69 -8.09 11.04 -5.66
N PRO A 70 -6.89 10.63 -6.11
CA PRO A 70 -6.44 9.25 -5.94
C PRO A 70 -6.57 8.82 -4.49
N THR A 71 -7.29 7.72 -4.25
CA THR A 71 -7.64 7.27 -2.91
C THR A 71 -7.31 5.80 -2.73
N LEU A 72 -6.58 5.45 -1.67
CA LEU A 72 -6.36 4.05 -1.28
C LEU A 72 -7.18 3.73 -0.03
N LEU A 73 -7.68 2.50 0.03
CA LEU A 73 -8.31 1.91 1.19
C LEU A 73 -7.43 0.78 1.71
N ALA A 74 -7.19 0.77 3.02
CA ALA A 74 -6.41 -0.27 3.66
C ALA A 74 -7.08 -0.74 4.95
N THR A 75 -6.96 -2.03 5.26
CA THR A 75 -7.12 -2.50 6.63
C THR A 75 -5.82 -2.27 7.39
N TRP A 76 -5.92 -1.78 8.61
CA TRP A 76 -4.80 -1.54 9.51
C TRP A 76 -4.98 -2.31 10.81
N LYS A 77 -3.86 -2.69 11.41
CA LYS A 77 -3.77 -3.38 12.70
C LYS A 77 -4.53 -4.71 12.78
N PHE A 78 -4.79 -5.34 11.64
CA PHE A 78 -5.40 -6.66 11.60
C PHE A 78 -4.31 -7.72 11.75
N TYR A 79 -3.93 -8.03 12.99
CA TYR A 79 -2.83 -8.94 13.26
C TYR A 79 -3.32 -10.37 13.53
N SER A 80 -2.87 -11.31 12.68
CA SER A 80 -3.08 -12.74 12.87
C SER A 80 -2.34 -13.27 14.12
N PRO A 81 -2.89 -14.26 14.86
CA PRO A 81 -4.14 -14.98 14.58
C PRO A 81 -5.40 -14.38 15.21
N ASN A 82 -5.31 -13.64 16.31
CA ASN A 82 -6.47 -13.15 17.08
C ASN A 82 -6.21 -11.77 17.73
N ASN A 83 -5.51 -10.88 17.05
CA ASN A 83 -5.23 -9.53 17.55
C ASN A 83 -5.82 -8.49 16.59
N GLY A 84 -7.14 -8.34 16.66
CA GLY A 84 -7.89 -7.43 15.80
C GLY A 84 -8.65 -6.33 16.54
N ALA A 85 -8.51 -6.19 17.86
CA ALA A 85 -9.29 -5.25 18.66
C ALA A 85 -9.11 -3.78 18.21
N ASP A 86 -7.91 -3.43 17.75
CA ASP A 86 -7.58 -2.09 17.23
C ASP A 86 -7.67 -2.00 15.71
N SER A 87 -8.24 -3.02 15.05
CA SER A 87 -8.31 -3.05 13.58
C SER A 87 -9.23 -1.96 13.08
N LYS A 88 -8.84 -1.35 11.97
CA LYS A 88 -9.63 -0.29 11.35
C LYS A 88 -9.44 -0.25 9.84
N ILE A 89 -10.42 0.33 9.17
CA ILE A 89 -10.30 0.73 7.78
C ILE A 89 -9.78 2.16 7.78
N VAL A 90 -8.71 2.39 7.05
CA VAL A 90 -8.15 3.72 6.81
C VAL A 90 -8.24 4.05 5.34
N TYR A 91 -8.25 5.34 5.03
CA TYR A 91 -8.11 5.79 3.66
C TYR A 91 -6.98 6.81 3.53
N TYR A 92 -6.35 6.77 2.37
CA TYR A 92 -5.23 7.61 1.99
C TYR A 92 -5.63 8.43 0.78
N LEU A 93 -5.71 9.74 0.93
CA LEU A 93 -6.10 10.66 -0.12
C LEU A 93 -4.87 11.37 -0.67
N ARG A 94 -4.61 11.27 -1.97
CA ARG A 94 -3.52 12.02 -2.61
C ARG A 94 -4.00 13.38 -3.06
N LYS A 95 -3.63 14.43 -2.34
CA LYS A 95 -4.02 15.82 -2.64
C LYS A 95 -2.78 16.71 -2.70
N ASP A 96 -2.71 17.56 -3.73
CA ASP A 96 -1.64 18.53 -3.91
C ASP A 96 -0.22 17.91 -3.90
N GLY A 97 -0.11 16.67 -4.39
CA GLY A 97 1.16 15.93 -4.45
C GLY A 97 1.48 15.08 -3.22
N GLU A 98 0.67 15.17 -2.16
CA GLU A 98 0.94 14.53 -0.87
C GLU A 98 -0.16 13.54 -0.48
N TRP A 99 0.22 12.47 0.21
CA TRP A 99 -0.71 11.51 0.78
C TRP A 99 -1.17 11.94 2.17
N GLN A 100 -2.49 12.05 2.34
CA GLN A 100 -3.14 12.42 3.59
C GLN A 100 -3.84 11.21 4.18
N ILE A 101 -3.50 10.91 5.43
CA ILE A 101 -3.99 9.73 6.15
C ILE A 101 -5.25 10.08 6.92
N HIS A 102 -6.29 9.27 6.79
CA HIS A 102 -7.50 9.37 7.58
C HIS A 102 -7.78 8.03 8.27
N THR A 103 -7.80 8.05 9.60
CA THR A 103 -7.78 6.86 10.45
C THR A 103 -8.83 6.84 11.54
#